data_AF-A0A351KFZ0-F1
#
_entry.id   AF-A0A351KFZ0-F1
#
_cell.length_a   1.000
_cell.length_b   1.000
_cell.length_c   1.000
_cell.angle_alpha   90.00
_cell.angle_beta   90.00
_cell.angle_gamma   90.00
#
_symmetry.space_group_name_H-M   'P 1'
#
loop_
_entity.id
_entity.type
_entity.pdbx_description
1 polymer ?
#
loop_
_entity_poly.entity_id
_entity_poly.type
_entity_poly.pdbx_seq_one_letter_code
_entity_poly.pdbx_strand_id
1 'polypeptide(L)'
;FIEAVKKAREYEKSYDDLIIFAGACQSFYEALIDSGANYASSPGRVLIHAMDPVLVCEKVAFSSIGKLVSPQEIMENTITGSKGIGGLETRGKYRELSPVSNLSDG
;
A
#
# COMPACT_ATOMS: atom_id res chain seq x y z
N PHE A 1 13.00 -1.67 -10.23
CA PHE A 1 12.17 -1.51 -9.02
C PHE A 1 13.01 -1.59 -7.74
N ILE A 2 13.74 -2.67 -7.47
CA ILE A 2 14.56 -2.86 -6.24
C ILE A 2 15.40 -1.63 -5.87
N GLU A 3 16.25 -1.14 -6.77
CA GLU A 3 17.11 0.03 -6.48
C GLU A 3 16.32 1.33 -6.21
N ALA A 4 15.13 1.47 -6.82
CA ALA A 4 14.26 2.60 -6.54
C ALA A 4 13.64 2.51 -5.14
N VAL A 5 13.25 1.30 -4.72
CA VAL A 5 12.75 1.06 -3.35
C VAL A 5 13.84 1.35 -2.33
N LYS A 6 15.08 0.88 -2.55
CA LYS A 6 16.21 1.16 -1.66
C LYS A 6 16.47 2.67 -1.52
N LYS A 7 16.54 3.40 -2.64
CA LYS A 7 16.72 4.86 -2.62
C LYS A 7 15.57 5.59 -1.91
N ALA A 8 14.33 5.14 -2.11
CA ALA A 8 13.19 5.70 -1.40
C ALA A 8 13.28 5.44 0.11
N ARG A 9 13.80 4.28 0.52
CA ARG A 9 14.06 3.94 1.93
C ARG A 9 15.26 4.66 2.55
N GLU A 10 16.25 5.01 1.74
CA GLU A 10 17.33 5.89 2.17
C GLU A 10 16.80 7.31 2.47
N TYR A 11 15.84 7.79 1.68
CA TYR A 11 15.17 9.07 1.91
C TYR A 11 14.25 9.04 3.14
N GLU A 12 13.36 8.05 3.24
CA GLU A 12 12.48 7.85 4.40
C GLU A 12 12.46 6.38 4.82
N LYS A 13 13.02 6.12 6.01
CA LYS A 13 13.25 4.78 6.57
C LYS A 13 11.99 4.19 7.22
N SER A 14 11.09 5.05 7.70
CA SER A 14 9.87 4.65 8.38
C SER A 14 8.89 4.04 7.39
N TYR A 15 8.50 2.79 7.68
CA TYR A 15 7.48 2.08 6.90
C TYR A 15 6.08 2.66 7.09
N ASP A 16 5.87 3.49 8.11
CA ASP A 16 4.60 4.17 8.37
C ASP A 16 4.59 5.61 7.84
N ASP A 17 5.73 6.24 7.57
CA ASP A 17 5.75 7.60 7.02
C ASP A 17 5.83 7.59 5.48
N LEU A 18 6.53 6.62 4.90
CA LEU A 18 6.54 6.38 3.45
C LEU A 18 6.04 4.99 3.11
N ILE A 19 4.85 4.92 2.52
CA ILE A 19 4.28 3.67 2.00
C ILE A 19 4.74 3.45 0.56
N ILE A 20 5.36 2.31 0.29
CA ILE A 20 5.86 1.94 -1.04
C ILE A 20 5.10 0.71 -1.54
N PHE A 21 4.38 0.88 -2.65
CA PHE A 21 3.97 -0.21 -3.52
C PHE A 21 5.01 -0.36 -4.64
N ALA A 22 5.47 -1.57 -4.91
CA ALA A 22 6.44 -1.82 -5.98
C ALA A 22 6.11 -3.05 -6.82
N GLY A 23 6.42 -2.98 -8.11
CA GLY A 23 6.29 -4.08 -9.05
C GLY A 23 5.19 -3.90 -10.08
N ALA A 24 5.07 -4.91 -10.93
CA ALA A 24 4.09 -5.08 -11.98
C ALA A 24 3.75 -6.58 -12.12
N CYS A 25 3.20 -7.00 -13.26
CA CYS A 25 3.03 -8.42 -13.59
C CYS A 25 4.35 -9.19 -13.44
N GLN A 26 4.28 -10.39 -12.85
CA GLN A 26 5.42 -11.33 -12.69
C GLN A 26 6.67 -10.75 -12.01
N SER A 27 6.50 -9.80 -11.09
CA SER A 27 7.62 -9.23 -10.34
C SER A 27 8.25 -10.23 -9.37
N PHE A 28 9.53 -10.00 -9.04
CA PHE A 28 10.19 -10.75 -7.98
C PHE A 28 9.80 -10.16 -6.62
N TYR A 29 8.63 -10.59 -6.14
CA TYR A 29 7.99 -10.12 -4.91
C TYR A 29 8.93 -10.08 -3.71
N GLU A 30 9.62 -11.20 -3.44
CA GLU A 30 10.47 -11.38 -2.27
C GLU A 30 11.59 -10.33 -2.25
N ALA A 31 12.27 -10.13 -3.39
CA ALA A 31 13.33 -9.14 -3.50
C ALA A 31 12.83 -7.69 -3.33
N LEU A 32 11.57 -7.39 -3.66
CA LEU A 32 10.97 -6.08 -3.46
C LEU A 32 10.64 -5.83 -1.98
N ILE A 33 10.09 -6.83 -1.29
CA ILE A 33 9.84 -6.77 0.16
C ILE A 33 11.17 -6.64 0.92
N ASP A 34 12.17 -7.47 0.59
CA ASP A 34 13.50 -7.43 1.21
C ASP A 34 14.20 -6.09 0.97
N SER A 35 13.92 -5.41 -0.15
CA SER A 35 14.43 -4.07 -0.43
C SER A 35 13.71 -2.94 0.34
N GLY A 36 12.60 -3.26 0.99
CA GLY A 36 11.86 -2.38 1.88
C GLY A 36 10.50 -1.90 1.37
N ALA A 37 9.93 -2.51 0.33
CA ALA A 37 8.56 -2.19 -0.08
C ALA A 37 7.56 -2.59 1.01
N ASN A 38 6.50 -1.81 1.20
CA ASN A 38 5.40 -2.23 2.08
C ASN A 38 4.54 -3.29 1.37
N TYR A 39 4.25 -3.04 0.10
CA TYR A 39 3.44 -3.91 -0.73
C TYR A 39 4.18 -4.18 -2.04
N ALA A 40 4.04 -5.39 -2.54
CA ALA A 40 4.58 -5.76 -3.82
C ALA A 40 3.65 -6.69 -4.57
N SER A 41 3.76 -6.63 -5.90
CA SER A 41 2.96 -7.46 -6.77
C SER A 41 3.58 -8.83 -7.04
N SER A 42 2.70 -9.74 -7.43
CA SER A 42 2.95 -11.05 -8.00
C SER A 42 3.73 -12.04 -7.11
N PRO A 43 3.36 -12.28 -5.83
CA PRO A 43 3.94 -13.38 -5.05
C PRO A 43 3.86 -14.73 -5.79
N GLY A 44 2.74 -14.99 -6.49
CA GLY A 44 2.53 -16.16 -7.31
C GLY A 44 3.13 -16.10 -8.72
N ARG A 45 3.88 -15.04 -9.06
CA ARG A 45 4.45 -14.80 -10.41
C ARG A 45 3.38 -14.82 -11.53
N VAL A 46 2.21 -14.28 -11.22
CA VAL A 46 1.04 -14.13 -12.10
C VAL A 46 0.91 -12.73 -12.71
N LEU A 47 0.04 -12.60 -13.71
CA LEU A 47 -0.43 -11.31 -14.20
C LEU A 47 -1.39 -10.72 -13.17
N ILE A 48 -1.11 -9.51 -12.70
CA ILE A 48 -2.00 -8.77 -11.79
C ILE A 48 -3.00 -7.94 -12.59
N HIS A 49 -4.14 -7.64 -11.98
CA HIS A 49 -5.09 -6.72 -12.58
C HIS A 49 -4.55 -5.29 -12.50
N ALA A 50 -4.79 -4.49 -13.53
CA ALA A 50 -4.27 -3.12 -13.61
C ALA A 50 -4.79 -2.21 -12.47
N MET A 51 -5.94 -2.55 -11.88
CA MET A 51 -6.52 -1.82 -10.75
C MET A 51 -5.95 -2.25 -9.40
N ASP A 52 -5.27 -3.41 -9.29
CA ASP A 52 -4.79 -3.90 -7.99
C ASP A 52 -3.87 -2.89 -7.28
N PRO A 53 -2.85 -2.28 -7.94
CA PRO A 53 -2.03 -1.27 -7.29
C PRO A 53 -2.83 -0.06 -6.79
N VAL A 54 -3.88 0.34 -7.52
CA VAL A 54 -4.75 1.46 -7.15
C VAL A 54 -5.55 1.12 -5.90
N LEU A 55 -6.12 -0.08 -5.84
CA LEU A 55 -6.91 -0.56 -4.69
C LEU A 55 -6.07 -0.69 -3.42
N VAL A 56 -4.80 -1.08 -3.52
CA VAL A 56 -3.87 -1.07 -2.38
C VAL A 56 -3.69 0.36 -1.87
N CYS A 57 -3.34 1.30 -2.75
CA CYS A 57 -3.11 2.69 -2.39
C CYS A 57 -4.36 3.36 -1.79
N GLU A 58 -5.52 3.15 -2.41
CA GLU A 58 -6.81 3.64 -1.92
C GLU A 58 -7.09 3.14 -0.49
N LYS A 59 -6.97 1.82 -0.26
CA LYS A 59 -7.25 1.23 1.05
C LYS A 59 -6.39 1.84 2.16
N VAL A 60 -5.10 2.05 1.90
CA VAL A 60 -4.18 2.66 2.88
C VAL A 60 -4.47 4.16 3.05
N ALA A 61 -4.71 4.87 1.94
CA ALA A 61 -4.98 6.31 1.93
C ALA A 61 -6.25 6.68 2.69
N PHE A 62 -7.32 5.88 2.57
CA PHE A 62 -8.61 6.10 3.21
C PHE A 62 -8.78 5.37 4.55
N SER A 63 -7.79 4.59 4.99
CA SER A 63 -7.78 4.05 6.36
C SER A 63 -7.26 5.11 7.34
N SER A 64 -7.93 5.26 8.48
CA SER A 64 -7.52 6.20 9.53
C SER A 64 -6.06 6.01 9.94
N ILE A 65 -5.35 7.11 10.23
CA ILE A 65 -4.01 7.07 10.83
C ILE A 65 -3.94 6.30 12.15
N GLY A 66 -5.07 6.15 12.85
CA GLY A 66 -5.17 5.37 14.08
C GLY A 66 -5.29 3.87 13.84
N LYS A 67 -5.56 3.45 12.60
CA LYS A 67 -5.83 2.06 12.23
C LYS A 67 -4.62 1.43 11.53
N LEU A 68 -4.30 0.19 11.93
CA LEU A 68 -3.41 -0.69 11.19
C LEU A 68 -4.21 -1.40 10.09
N VAL A 69 -3.60 -1.48 8.91
CA VAL A 69 -4.13 -2.15 7.74
C VAL A 69 -3.32 -3.42 7.53
N SER A 70 -3.95 -4.56 7.77
CA SER A 70 -3.30 -5.86 7.62
C SER A 70 -3.08 -6.22 6.14
N PRO A 71 -2.07 -7.05 5.81
CA PRO A 71 -1.90 -7.58 4.45
C PRO A 71 -3.14 -8.33 3.95
N GLN A 72 -3.85 -9.03 4.84
CA GLN A 72 -5.07 -9.77 4.53
C GLN A 72 -6.17 -8.84 4.03
N GLU A 73 -6.43 -7.72 4.73
CA GLU A 73 -7.40 -6.72 4.29
C GLU A 73 -7.08 -6.14 2.91
N ILE A 74 -5.79 -6.00 2.59
CA ILE A 74 -5.35 -5.50 1.27
C ILE A 74 -5.60 -6.55 0.19
N MET A 75 -5.22 -7.81 0.45
CA MET A 75 -5.42 -8.91 -0.50
C MET A 75 -6.92 -9.09 -0.80
N GLU A 76 -7.77 -9.05 0.21
CA GLU A 76 -9.24 -9.12 0.05
C GLU A 76 -9.83 -7.93 -0.73
N ASN A 77 -9.17 -6.76 -0.69
CA ASN A 77 -9.59 -5.56 -1.41
C ASN A 77 -9.13 -5.53 -2.87
N THR A 78 -8.24 -6.44 -3.29
CA THR A 78 -7.67 -6.49 -4.65
C THR A 78 -8.33 -7.56 -5.50
N ILE A 79 -8.34 -7.38 -6.82
CA ILE A 79 -9.03 -8.27 -7.77
C ILE A 79 -8.27 -9.58 -7.94
N THR A 80 -6.94 -9.54 -8.06
CA THR A 80 -6.13 -10.77 -8.17
C THR A 80 -5.93 -11.46 -6.82
N GLY A 81 -6.13 -10.74 -5.73
CA GLY A 81 -6.01 -11.25 -4.37
C GLY A 81 -4.58 -11.68 -4.01
N SER A 82 -4.47 -12.66 -3.11
CA SER A 82 -3.19 -13.11 -2.52
C SER A 82 -2.20 -13.71 -3.52
N LYS A 83 -2.65 -14.15 -4.70
CA LYS A 83 -1.75 -14.60 -5.78
C LYS A 83 -1.03 -13.43 -6.44
N GLY A 84 -1.69 -12.27 -6.48
CA GLY A 84 -1.23 -11.09 -7.20
C GLY A 84 -0.67 -10.00 -6.31
N ILE A 85 -1.03 -9.93 -5.03
CA ILE A 85 -0.60 -8.86 -4.13
C ILE A 85 -0.20 -9.47 -2.79
N GLY A 86 0.88 -8.95 -2.21
CA GLY A 86 1.29 -9.23 -0.86
C GLY A 86 1.93 -8.00 -0.22
N GLY A 87 2.24 -8.10 1.06
CA GLY A 87 2.95 -7.05 1.77
C GLY A 87 3.01 -7.26 3.27
N LEU A 88 3.37 -6.18 3.96
CA LEU A 88 3.44 -6.07 5.40
C LEU A 88 2.34 -5.16 5.95
N GLU A 89 2.09 -5.25 7.25
CA GLU A 89 1.13 -4.40 7.95
C GLU A 89 1.59 -2.93 7.92
N THR A 90 0.67 -2.01 7.62
CA THR A 90 0.97 -0.56 7.62
C THR A 90 -0.08 0.25 8.32
N ARG A 91 0.30 1.41 8.84
CA ARG A 91 -0.66 2.40 9.35
C ARG A 91 -1.40 3.08 8.20
N GLY A 92 -2.70 3.31 8.38
CA GLY A 92 -3.48 4.16 7.49
C GLY A 92 -2.95 5.59 7.37
N LYS A 93 -3.44 6.35 6.39
CA LYS A 93 -3.00 7.73 6.12
C LYS A 93 -4.13 8.77 6.17
N TYR A 94 -5.37 8.34 6.35
CA TYR A 94 -6.50 9.24 6.45
C TYR A 94 -6.53 9.96 7.80
N ARG A 95 -6.58 11.29 7.77
CA ARG A 95 -6.73 12.12 8.96
C ARG A 95 -8.11 12.75 8.94
N GLU A 96 -8.93 12.37 9.91
CA GLU A 96 -10.20 13.04 10.16
C GLU A 96 -9.93 14.44 10.72
N LEU A 97 -10.66 15.42 10.19
CA LEU A 97 -10.67 16.80 10.68
C LEU A 97 -11.98 17.03 11.45
N SER A 98 -11.89 17.74 12.58
CA SER A 98 -13.07 18.17 13.36
C SER A 98 -12.81 19.53 14.02
N PRO A 99 -13.79 20.47 14.08
CA PRO A 99 -15.10 20.45 13.45
C PRO A 99 -15.10 21.12 12.07
N VAL A 100 -15.85 20.53 11.12
CA VAL A 100 -16.46 21.31 10.03
C VAL A 100 -17.51 22.17 10.72
N SER A 101 -17.22 23.47 10.94
CA SER A 101 -18.30 24.39 11.31
C SER A 101 -19.38 24.25 10.26
N ASN A 102 -20.60 23.91 10.69
CA ASN A 102 -21.78 24.05 9.83
C ASN A 102 -21.66 25.40 9.12
N LEU A 103 -21.43 25.38 7.81
CA LEU A 103 -21.83 26.49 6.97
C LEU A 103 -23.35 26.47 7.00
N SER A 104 -23.90 27.00 8.09
CA SER A 104 -25.18 27.68 8.08
C SER A 104 -24.99 28.92 7.23
N ASP A 105 -24.93 28.73 5.92
CA ASP A 105 -25.09 29.82 4.97
C ASP A 105 -26.58 29.92 4.67
N GLY A 106 -27.20 30.92 5.31
CA GLY A 106 -28.31 31.74 4.80
C GLY A 106 -29.57 31.04 4.32
#